data_AF-A0A954T7U3-F1
#
_entry.id   AF-A0A954T7U3-F1
#
_cell.length_a   1.000
_cell.length_b   1.000
_cell.length_c   1.000
_cell.angle_alpha   90.00
_cell.angle_beta   90.00
_cell.angle_gamma   90.00
#
_symmetry.space_group_name_H-M   'P 1'
#
loop_
_entity.id
_entity.type
_entity.pdbx_description
1 polymer ?
#
loop_
_entity_poly.entity_id
_entity_poly.type
_entity_poly.pdbx_seq_one_letter_code
_entity_poly.pdbx_strand_id
1 'polypeptide(L)'
;MTTACIRAAPPAAATLWRAAELSLAGGSRYERTAAVINHGQATDGTSWTLPPLGGNSSSTAAGTTPGSFARPPQIAPGSEGRWTWSSPDTPGMPQPSLKTAWDFMPASWTLQPGYESSYEQAAAWQPPAGFTPVTQLEHARVGTITPEMQRVAEREPHLTAEQVRDEVAAGRMIIPANRVHLEHNLDPMAIGRASLTKINANMGASPVSSGTDEELEKLRWAERWGADTVMDLSTGGDLDACREAILRNSTVPIGTVPIYSMIIGRKLEDLDDETILATLQHQAKQGVDYFTIHAGVLQEHLQYVRDRLIGIVSRGGSLLAKWMIVHNQQNPMYRL
;
A
#
# COMPACT_ATOMS: atom_id res chain seq x y z
N MET A 1 10.48 -33.39 12.88
CA MET A 1 11.28 -32.67 13.89
C MET A 1 12.58 -32.24 13.25
N THR A 2 12.63 -31.00 12.73
CA THR A 2 13.88 -30.27 12.52
C THR A 2 13.56 -28.79 12.48
N THR A 3 14.33 -28.07 13.28
CA THR A 3 14.10 -26.77 13.91
C THR A 3 14.19 -25.61 12.92
N ALA A 4 13.31 -24.62 13.10
CA ALA A 4 13.40 -23.31 12.47
C ALA A 4 14.72 -22.61 12.88
N CYS A 5 15.53 -22.20 11.92
CA CYS A 5 16.65 -21.29 12.17
C CYS A 5 16.14 -19.86 12.35
N ILE A 6 15.66 -19.56 13.56
CA ILE A 6 15.72 -18.22 14.13
C ILE A 6 17.14 -18.09 14.71
N ARG A 7 18.01 -17.31 14.07
CA ARG A 7 19.20 -16.79 14.77
C ARG A 7 18.73 -15.61 15.62
N ALA A 8 18.65 -15.85 16.92
CA ALA A 8 18.41 -14.84 17.93
C ALA A 8 19.47 -13.72 17.86
N ALA A 9 19.03 -12.47 17.84
CA ALA A 9 19.86 -11.34 18.23
C ALA A 9 20.09 -11.37 19.76
N PRO A 10 21.28 -10.98 20.26
CA PRO A 10 21.58 -11.05 21.68
C PRO A 10 20.75 -10.06 22.52
N PRO A 11 20.50 -10.37 23.81
CA PRO A 11 19.56 -9.63 24.66
C PRO A 11 20.21 -8.36 25.20
N ALA A 12 20.04 -7.24 24.50
CA ALA A 12 20.39 -5.90 25.01
C ALA A 12 19.51 -4.77 24.46
N ALA A 13 18.26 -5.07 24.07
CA ALA A 13 17.31 -4.07 23.55
C ALA A 13 16.01 -4.01 24.36
N ALA A 14 16.08 -4.34 25.66
CA ALA A 14 14.96 -4.30 26.59
C ALA A 14 15.20 -3.29 27.72
N THR A 15 15.65 -2.07 27.39
CA THR A 15 15.52 -0.88 28.25
C THR A 15 15.91 0.33 27.42
N LEU A 16 14.94 1.18 27.04
CA LEU A 16 15.10 2.63 26.74
C LEU A 16 13.79 3.16 26.12
N TRP A 17 12.68 3.03 26.86
CA TRP A 17 11.57 3.98 26.79
C TRP A 17 11.55 4.73 28.12
N ARG A 18 12.40 5.76 28.22
CA ARG A 18 12.30 6.79 29.25
C ARG A 18 12.72 8.11 28.62
N ALA A 19 11.75 9.02 28.55
CA ALA A 19 11.84 10.47 28.62
C ALA A 19 13.15 11.13 28.11
N ALA A 20 13.03 11.84 26.99
CA ALA A 20 13.95 12.92 26.64
C ALA A 20 13.18 14.24 26.55
N GLU A 21 12.63 14.69 27.68
CA GLU A 21 12.72 16.11 28.03
C GLU A 21 14.05 16.29 28.77
N LEU A 22 14.99 17.05 28.20
CA LEU A 22 16.04 17.72 28.96
C LEU A 22 16.74 18.77 28.07
N SER A 23 16.37 20.02 28.35
CA SER A 23 17.23 21.17 28.57
C SER A 23 18.57 21.25 27.81
N LEU A 24 18.70 22.35 27.07
CA LEU A 24 19.96 23.01 26.76
C LEU A 24 20.89 23.07 27.99
N ALA A 25 22.04 22.39 27.92
CA ALA A 25 23.33 22.83 28.49
C ALA A 25 24.42 21.75 28.29
N GLY A 26 25.48 22.10 27.55
CA GLY A 26 26.86 21.68 27.85
C GLY A 26 27.32 20.25 27.57
N GLY A 27 28.13 20.09 26.52
CA GLY A 27 29.46 19.46 26.69
C GLY A 27 29.71 18.04 26.16
N SER A 28 30.50 18.00 25.09
CA SER A 28 31.41 16.94 24.60
C SER A 28 30.84 15.86 23.67
N ARG A 29 31.22 16.00 22.38
CA ARG A 29 31.04 15.04 21.29
C ARG A 29 32.08 13.93 21.38
N TYR A 30 31.62 12.69 21.28
CA TYR A 30 32.43 11.60 20.73
C TYR A 30 32.55 11.80 19.21
N GLU A 31 33.70 12.27 18.73
CA GLU A 31 34.03 12.25 17.30
C GLU A 31 34.43 10.81 16.90
N ARG A 32 33.53 10.10 16.23
CA ARG A 32 33.92 9.01 15.32
C ARG A 32 33.87 9.56 13.90
N THR A 33 35.04 9.81 13.33
CA THR A 33 35.23 10.05 11.89
C THR A 33 34.88 8.79 11.11
N ALA A 34 33.61 8.65 10.74
CA ALA A 34 33.21 7.77 9.65
C ALA A 34 33.64 8.45 8.35
N ALA A 35 34.58 7.86 7.62
CA ALA A 35 34.92 8.30 6.28
C ALA A 35 33.67 8.20 5.39
N VAL A 36 33.14 9.34 4.98
CA VAL A 36 31.98 9.43 4.09
C VAL A 36 32.45 9.01 2.70
N ILE A 37 31.97 7.85 2.21
CA ILE A 37 32.17 7.44 0.82
C ILE A 37 31.30 8.36 -0.04
N ASN A 38 31.89 9.42 -0.57
CA ASN A 38 31.18 10.44 -1.36
C ASN A 38 31.03 10.08 -2.84
N HIS A 39 31.52 8.94 -3.31
CA HIS A 39 31.51 8.58 -4.73
C HIS A 39 31.07 7.14 -4.98
N GLY A 40 30.18 6.96 -5.95
CA GLY A 40 29.82 5.66 -6.53
C GLY A 40 30.11 5.66 -8.04
N GLN A 41 30.55 4.52 -8.58
CA GLN A 41 30.73 4.29 -10.02
C GLN A 41 29.69 3.30 -10.52
N ALA A 42 29.02 3.62 -11.62
CA ALA A 42 28.25 2.64 -12.38
C ALA A 42 29.15 1.73 -13.22
N THR A 43 28.56 0.61 -13.65
CA THR A 43 29.19 -0.38 -14.52
C THR A 43 29.53 0.13 -15.92
N ASP A 44 28.98 1.28 -16.34
CA ASP A 44 29.27 1.95 -17.61
C ASP A 44 30.34 3.06 -17.51
N GLY A 45 30.95 3.23 -16.33
CA GLY A 45 31.99 4.24 -16.10
C GLY A 45 31.49 5.62 -15.69
N THR A 46 30.17 5.83 -15.55
CA THR A 46 29.65 7.09 -14.98
C THR A 46 29.88 7.16 -13.47
N SER A 47 30.34 8.32 -12.99
CA SER A 47 30.56 8.59 -11.57
C SER A 47 29.55 9.58 -11.03
N TRP A 48 29.05 9.35 -9.82
CA TRP A 48 28.18 10.29 -9.11
C TRP A 48 28.68 10.56 -7.70
N THR A 49 28.40 11.78 -7.24
CA THR A 49 28.75 12.24 -5.90
C THR A 49 27.51 12.20 -5.02
N LEU A 50 27.60 11.53 -3.87
CA LEU A 50 26.51 11.55 -2.89
C LEU A 50 26.48 12.91 -2.18
N PRO A 51 25.29 13.50 -1.92
CA PRO A 51 25.21 14.73 -1.15
C PRO A 51 25.72 14.49 0.28
N PRO A 52 26.36 15.49 0.91
CA PRO A 52 26.80 15.39 2.29
C PRO A 52 25.63 15.07 3.23
N LEU A 53 25.91 14.38 4.33
CA LEU A 53 24.91 13.99 5.33
C LEU A 53 24.14 15.23 5.81
N GLY A 54 22.81 15.23 5.65
CA GLY A 54 21.95 16.39 5.98
C GLY A 54 21.75 17.40 4.83
N GLY A 55 22.50 17.30 3.74
CA GLY A 55 22.29 18.03 2.48
C GLY A 55 21.36 17.31 1.50
N ASN A 56 20.52 16.39 2.00
CA ASN A 56 19.56 15.68 1.18
C ASN A 56 18.49 16.67 0.70
N SER A 57 18.36 16.83 -0.62
CA SER A 57 17.37 17.71 -1.24
C SER A 57 15.92 17.30 -0.92
N SER A 58 15.71 16.12 -0.33
CA SER A 58 14.40 15.61 0.12
C SER A 58 13.67 16.54 1.09
N SER A 59 14.38 17.44 1.78
CA SER A 59 13.81 18.39 2.74
C SER A 59 13.34 19.71 2.14
N THR A 60 13.61 20.00 0.86
CA THR A 60 13.32 21.31 0.23
C THR A 60 12.43 21.20 -1.02
N ALA A 61 11.68 20.10 -1.19
CA ALA A 61 10.90 19.79 -2.39
C ALA A 61 11.72 19.70 -3.71
N ALA A 62 13.03 19.95 -3.68
CA ALA A 62 14.00 19.55 -4.70
C ALA A 62 14.41 18.06 -4.55
N GLY A 63 13.57 17.32 -3.82
CA GLY A 63 13.81 16.06 -3.15
C GLY A 63 13.81 14.82 -3.99
N THR A 64 14.21 14.95 -5.23
CA THR A 64 14.71 13.82 -5.96
C THR A 64 16.20 13.76 -5.65
N THR A 65 16.66 12.69 -5.00
CA THR A 65 18.04 12.28 -5.25
C THR A 65 18.22 12.25 -6.77
N PRO A 66 19.40 12.52 -7.34
CA PRO A 66 19.62 12.40 -8.79
C PRO A 66 19.23 11.04 -9.39
N GLY A 67 18.94 10.03 -8.55
CA GLY A 67 18.37 8.74 -8.91
C GLY A 67 16.85 8.57 -8.70
N SER A 68 16.10 9.61 -8.36
CA SER A 68 14.63 9.59 -8.51
C SER A 68 14.32 9.94 -9.95
N PHE A 69 14.47 8.92 -10.79
CA PHE A 69 14.18 8.89 -12.21
C PHE A 69 12.66 8.89 -12.50
N ALA A 70 11.87 9.50 -11.62
CA ALA A 70 10.42 9.56 -11.73
C ALA A 70 10.02 10.87 -12.41
N ARG A 71 9.42 10.78 -13.59
CA ARG A 71 8.81 11.93 -14.30
C ARG A 71 7.78 12.67 -13.42
N PRO A 72 7.39 13.92 -13.67
CA PRO A 72 6.18 14.45 -13.06
C PRO A 72 4.96 13.59 -13.43
N PRO A 73 3.90 13.53 -12.59
CA PRO A 73 2.62 12.96 -13.01
C PRO A 73 2.09 13.72 -14.23
N GLN A 74 1.48 12.99 -15.16
CA GLN A 74 0.85 13.57 -16.33
C GLN A 74 -0.62 13.13 -16.34
N ILE A 75 -1.52 14.07 -16.06
CA ILE A 75 -2.96 13.85 -16.15
C ILE A 75 -3.31 13.95 -17.63
N ALA A 76 -3.34 12.80 -18.29
CA ALA A 76 -3.68 12.67 -19.69
C ALA A 76 -4.44 11.36 -19.93
N PRO A 77 -5.34 11.32 -20.92
CA PRO A 77 -5.93 10.06 -21.38
C PRO A 77 -4.88 9.22 -22.11
N GLY A 78 -5.20 7.95 -22.28
CA GLY A 78 -4.43 7.04 -23.09
C GLY A 78 -3.10 6.64 -22.47
N SER A 79 -2.30 6.10 -23.37
CA SER A 79 -0.91 5.77 -23.12
C SER A 79 -0.03 7.00 -22.81
N GLU A 80 -0.53 8.23 -22.96
CA GLU A 80 0.17 9.45 -22.53
C GLU A 80 0.19 9.59 -21.00
N GLY A 81 -0.88 9.16 -20.32
CA GLY A 81 -1.00 9.16 -18.86
C GLY A 81 -0.41 7.92 -18.17
N ARG A 82 0.21 6.97 -18.90
CA ARG A 82 0.65 5.66 -18.38
C ARG A 82 1.79 5.69 -17.35
N TRP A 83 2.30 6.87 -17.04
CA TRP A 83 3.49 7.07 -16.20
C TRP A 83 3.15 6.98 -14.70
N THR A 84 2.50 5.91 -14.25
CA THR A 84 2.09 5.76 -12.83
C THR A 84 3.22 5.28 -11.93
N TRP A 85 4.08 4.37 -12.43
CA TRP A 85 5.13 3.73 -11.60
C TRP A 85 6.46 3.52 -12.33
N SER A 86 6.47 3.51 -13.67
CA SER A 86 7.71 3.32 -14.39
C SER A 86 8.61 4.53 -14.17
N SER A 87 9.82 4.25 -13.70
CA SER A 87 10.98 5.05 -14.02
C SER A 87 11.43 4.62 -15.43
N PRO A 88 10.91 5.23 -16.52
CA PRO A 88 11.35 4.89 -17.88
C PRO A 88 12.85 5.05 -18.08
N ASP A 89 13.49 5.84 -17.22
CA ASP A 89 14.83 6.32 -17.41
C ASP A 89 15.87 5.48 -16.64
N THR A 90 15.45 4.42 -15.93
CA THR A 90 16.37 3.42 -15.36
C THR A 90 16.79 2.41 -16.44
N PRO A 91 18.09 2.31 -16.82
CA PRO A 91 18.53 1.36 -17.83
C PRO A 91 18.11 -0.09 -17.54
N GLY A 92 17.55 -0.77 -18.55
CA GLY A 92 17.10 -2.16 -18.43
C GLY A 92 15.71 -2.37 -17.81
N MET A 93 15.03 -1.31 -17.37
CA MET A 93 13.64 -1.43 -16.93
C MET A 93 12.68 -1.61 -18.11
N PRO A 94 11.68 -2.50 -18.01
CA PRO A 94 10.62 -2.61 -19.00
C PRO A 94 9.89 -1.28 -19.19
N GLN A 95 9.52 -0.97 -20.43
CA GLN A 95 8.66 0.19 -20.72
C GLN A 95 7.28 -0.02 -20.08
N PRO A 96 6.61 1.06 -19.63
CA PRO A 96 5.23 0.93 -19.15
C PRO A 96 4.34 0.31 -20.22
N SER A 97 3.38 -0.48 -19.76
CA SER A 97 2.35 -1.09 -20.60
C SER A 97 1.66 -0.05 -21.48
N LEU A 98 1.38 -0.42 -22.73
CA LEU A 98 0.53 0.37 -23.61
C LEU A 98 -0.96 0.26 -23.24
N LYS A 99 -1.33 -0.78 -22.49
CA LYS A 99 -2.67 -0.96 -21.92
C LYS A 99 -2.85 -0.11 -20.67
N THR A 100 -4.02 0.50 -20.52
CA THR A 100 -4.48 1.25 -19.34
C THR A 100 -5.56 0.44 -18.60
N ALA A 101 -6.08 0.95 -17.48
CA ALA A 101 -7.16 0.28 -16.75
C ALA A 101 -8.44 0.15 -17.60
N TRP A 102 -8.60 0.98 -18.63
CA TRP A 102 -9.72 0.92 -19.59
C TRP A 102 -9.64 -0.26 -20.55
N ASP A 103 -8.47 -0.89 -20.73
CA ASP A 103 -8.34 -2.15 -21.47
C ASP A 103 -8.89 -3.35 -20.70
N PHE A 104 -9.20 -3.18 -19.41
CA PHE A 104 -9.69 -4.22 -18.50
C PHE A 104 -11.09 -3.89 -18.00
N MET A 105 -11.94 -3.37 -18.87
CA MET A 105 -13.35 -3.12 -18.55
C MET A 105 -14.11 -4.43 -18.32
N PRO A 106 -15.13 -4.44 -17.44
CA PRO A 106 -15.93 -5.63 -17.20
C PRO A 106 -16.57 -6.14 -18.50
N ALA A 107 -16.61 -7.46 -18.70
CA ALA A 107 -17.15 -8.06 -19.92
C ALA A 107 -18.64 -7.75 -20.19
N SER A 108 -19.39 -7.33 -19.16
CA SER A 108 -20.79 -6.92 -19.27
C SER A 108 -20.97 -5.48 -19.76
N TRP A 109 -19.91 -4.67 -19.82
CA TRP A 109 -19.95 -3.31 -20.33
C TRP A 109 -19.64 -3.31 -21.82
N THR A 110 -20.34 -2.47 -22.57
CA THR A 110 -20.22 -2.41 -24.04
C THR A 110 -19.57 -1.11 -24.45
N LEU A 111 -18.53 -1.17 -25.28
CA LEU A 111 -17.95 0.01 -25.93
C LEU A 111 -18.95 0.54 -26.97
N GLN A 112 -19.31 1.81 -26.89
CA GLN A 112 -20.21 2.45 -27.85
C GLN A 112 -19.51 2.63 -29.20
N PRO A 113 -20.22 2.43 -30.33
CA PRO A 113 -19.67 2.67 -31.66
C PRO A 113 -19.16 4.10 -31.82
N GLY A 114 -18.00 4.28 -32.44
CA GLY A 114 -17.39 5.59 -32.70
C GLY A 114 -16.44 6.09 -31.62
N TYR A 115 -16.30 5.36 -30.50
CA TYR A 115 -15.33 5.67 -29.43
C TYR A 115 -14.06 4.83 -29.49
N GLU A 116 -13.82 4.05 -30.55
CA GLU A 116 -12.70 3.12 -30.65
C GLU A 116 -11.34 3.81 -30.50
N SER A 117 -11.24 5.08 -30.92
CA SER A 117 -10.04 5.91 -30.76
C SER A 117 -9.97 6.70 -29.45
N SER A 118 -11.04 6.72 -28.65
CA SER A 118 -11.16 7.52 -27.42
C SER A 118 -11.93 6.78 -26.33
N TYR A 119 -11.68 5.47 -26.21
CA TYR A 119 -12.39 4.55 -25.31
C TYR A 119 -12.18 4.86 -23.82
N GLU A 120 -11.25 5.74 -23.50
CA GLU A 120 -10.88 6.11 -22.13
C GLU A 120 -11.71 7.26 -21.56
N GLN A 121 -13.00 7.29 -21.89
CA GLN A 121 -13.94 8.30 -21.41
C GLN A 121 -15.18 7.61 -20.88
N ALA A 122 -15.81 8.19 -19.86
CA ALA A 122 -17.05 7.66 -19.29
C ALA A 122 -18.15 7.46 -20.35
N ALA A 123 -18.25 8.38 -21.32
CA ALA A 123 -19.22 8.29 -22.41
C ALA A 123 -18.96 7.13 -23.39
N ALA A 124 -17.73 6.62 -23.46
CA ALA A 124 -17.37 5.55 -24.38
C ALA A 124 -18.01 4.21 -23.99
N TRP A 125 -18.26 3.98 -22.71
CA TRP A 125 -18.72 2.69 -22.23
C TRP A 125 -20.16 2.73 -21.72
N GLN A 126 -20.95 1.75 -22.12
CA GLN A 126 -22.31 1.55 -21.64
C GLN A 126 -22.34 0.41 -20.62
N PRO A 127 -22.66 0.68 -19.34
CA PRO A 127 -22.89 -0.37 -18.36
C PRO A 127 -24.21 -1.11 -18.66
N PRO A 128 -24.40 -2.34 -18.12
CA PRO A 128 -25.65 -3.07 -18.28
C PRO A 128 -26.84 -2.30 -17.67
N ALA A 129 -28.05 -2.55 -18.19
CA ALA A 129 -29.26 -1.93 -17.67
C ALA A 129 -29.45 -2.21 -16.17
N GLY A 130 -29.75 -1.17 -15.39
CA GLY A 130 -29.89 -1.27 -13.93
C GLY A 130 -28.57 -1.32 -13.14
N PHE A 131 -27.43 -1.14 -13.80
CA PHE A 131 -26.14 -1.03 -13.10
C PHE A 131 -26.16 0.14 -12.11
N THR A 132 -25.75 -0.15 -10.87
CA THR A 132 -25.59 0.84 -9.80
C THR A 132 -24.14 0.81 -9.35
N PRO A 133 -23.37 1.89 -9.50
CA PRO A 133 -21.99 1.94 -9.03
C PRO A 133 -21.93 1.81 -7.50
N VAL A 134 -20.90 1.12 -7.00
CA VAL A 134 -20.66 0.95 -5.56
C VAL A 134 -19.28 1.47 -5.18
N THR A 135 -18.27 1.17 -5.99
CA THR A 135 -16.89 1.60 -5.76
C THR A 135 -16.62 2.96 -6.39
N GLN A 136 -15.61 3.67 -5.87
CA GLN A 136 -15.18 4.96 -6.42
C GLN A 136 -14.73 4.82 -7.88
N LEU A 137 -14.14 3.68 -8.27
CA LEU A 137 -13.79 3.37 -9.66
C LEU A 137 -15.04 3.29 -10.56
N GLU A 138 -16.09 2.61 -10.11
CA GLU A 138 -17.33 2.49 -10.89
C GLU A 138 -18.04 3.84 -11.02
N HIS A 139 -18.14 4.60 -9.92
CA HIS A 139 -18.68 5.97 -9.96
C HIS A 139 -17.91 6.85 -10.94
N ALA A 140 -16.57 6.79 -10.90
CA ALA A 140 -15.73 7.55 -11.80
C ALA A 140 -15.94 7.16 -13.28
N ARG A 141 -16.03 5.85 -13.56
CA ARG A 141 -16.23 5.31 -14.92
C ARG A 141 -17.59 5.63 -15.52
N VAL A 142 -18.62 5.85 -14.69
CA VAL A 142 -19.91 6.38 -15.16
C VAL A 142 -19.97 7.92 -15.14
N GLY A 143 -18.83 8.60 -14.93
CA GLY A 143 -18.72 10.05 -15.01
C GLY A 143 -19.20 10.79 -13.76
N THR A 144 -19.53 10.08 -12.68
CA THR A 144 -20.02 10.67 -11.42
C THR A 144 -18.87 11.18 -10.58
N ILE A 145 -18.98 12.42 -10.09
CA ILE A 145 -18.13 12.96 -9.03
C ILE A 145 -18.83 12.70 -7.70
N THR A 146 -18.20 11.91 -6.83
CA THR A 146 -18.75 11.56 -5.52
C THR A 146 -18.37 12.60 -4.45
N PRO A 147 -19.04 12.62 -3.28
CA PRO A 147 -18.60 13.44 -2.15
C PRO A 147 -17.16 13.15 -1.73
N GLU A 148 -16.69 11.91 -1.84
CA GLU A 148 -15.32 11.54 -1.52
C GLU A 148 -14.32 12.13 -2.52
N MET A 149 -14.64 12.15 -3.82
CA MET A 149 -13.80 12.83 -4.83
C MET A 149 -13.75 14.33 -4.61
N GLN A 150 -14.89 14.95 -4.24
CA GLN A 150 -14.94 16.36 -3.88
C GLN A 150 -14.07 16.64 -2.66
N ARG A 151 -14.17 15.79 -1.63
CA ARG A 151 -13.38 15.91 -0.40
C ARG A 151 -11.88 15.76 -0.67
N VAL A 152 -11.48 14.86 -1.56
CA VAL A 152 -10.10 14.73 -2.02
C VAL A 152 -9.62 16.02 -2.69
N ALA A 153 -10.42 16.61 -3.58
CA ALA A 153 -10.06 17.86 -4.25
C ALA A 153 -9.90 19.05 -3.26
N GLU A 154 -10.67 19.08 -2.18
CA GLU A 154 -10.48 20.06 -1.10
C GLU A 154 -9.14 19.88 -0.37
N ARG A 155 -8.70 18.62 -0.19
CA ARG A 155 -7.42 18.28 0.47
C ARG A 155 -6.22 18.44 -0.45
N GLU A 156 -6.43 18.32 -1.75
CA GLU A 156 -5.44 18.40 -2.82
C GLU A 156 -5.78 19.59 -3.74
N PRO A 157 -5.65 20.86 -3.29
CA PRO A 157 -6.19 22.03 -3.99
C PRO A 157 -5.54 22.31 -5.36
N HIS A 158 -4.49 21.57 -5.73
CA HIS A 158 -3.92 21.58 -7.08
C HIS A 158 -4.64 20.65 -8.07
N LEU A 159 -5.66 19.90 -7.62
CA LEU A 159 -6.51 19.03 -8.44
C LEU A 159 -7.97 19.47 -8.35
N THR A 160 -8.68 19.51 -9.47
CA THR A 160 -10.15 19.63 -9.48
C THR A 160 -10.81 18.28 -9.22
N ALA A 161 -12.08 18.30 -8.81
CA ALA A 161 -12.84 17.06 -8.60
C ALA A 161 -13.01 16.24 -9.90
N GLU A 162 -13.08 16.90 -11.07
CA GLU A 162 -13.04 16.24 -12.38
C GLU A 162 -11.70 15.55 -12.63
N GLN A 163 -10.58 16.19 -12.29
CA GLN A 163 -9.25 15.58 -12.43
C GLN A 163 -9.08 14.38 -11.50
N VAL A 164 -9.59 14.46 -10.26
CA VAL A 164 -9.64 13.33 -9.33
C VAL A 164 -10.47 12.19 -9.92
N ARG A 165 -11.68 12.47 -10.39
CA ARG A 165 -12.54 11.49 -11.07
C ARG A 165 -11.82 10.82 -12.24
N ASP A 166 -11.17 11.60 -13.11
CA ASP A 166 -10.52 11.07 -14.31
C ASP A 166 -9.33 10.18 -13.98
N GLU A 167 -8.53 10.54 -12.97
CA GLU A 167 -7.43 9.70 -12.47
C GLU A 167 -7.95 8.41 -11.82
N VAL A 168 -9.07 8.47 -11.09
CA VAL A 168 -9.73 7.30 -10.52
C VAL A 168 -10.28 6.40 -11.63
N ALA A 169 -10.99 6.96 -12.62
CA ALA A 169 -11.56 6.19 -13.74
C ALA A 169 -10.47 5.48 -14.56
N ALA A 170 -9.32 6.15 -14.74
CA ALA A 170 -8.14 5.61 -15.41
C ALA A 170 -7.34 4.60 -14.57
N GLY A 171 -7.72 4.35 -13.31
CA GLY A 171 -7.05 3.41 -12.41
C GLY A 171 -5.65 3.86 -11.97
N ARG A 172 -5.37 5.17 -12.02
CA ARG A 172 -4.08 5.77 -11.61
C ARG A 172 -4.11 6.40 -10.22
N MET A 173 -5.32 6.56 -9.69
CA MET A 173 -5.61 7.04 -8.35
C MET A 173 -6.68 6.14 -7.73
N ILE A 174 -6.57 5.91 -6.43
CA ILE A 174 -7.59 5.23 -5.64
C ILE A 174 -8.03 6.10 -4.47
N ILE A 175 -9.27 5.91 -4.04
CA ILE A 175 -9.83 6.48 -2.81
C ILE A 175 -10.28 5.29 -1.96
N PRO A 176 -9.45 4.80 -1.02
CA PRO A 176 -9.80 3.70 -0.14
C PRO A 176 -10.86 4.18 0.86
N ALA A 177 -12.11 3.85 0.59
CA ALA A 177 -13.26 4.32 1.34
C ALA A 177 -14.34 3.25 1.41
N ASN A 178 -14.19 2.30 2.33
CA ASN A 178 -15.21 1.32 2.60
C ASN A 178 -16.45 2.04 3.15
N ARG A 179 -17.63 1.71 2.62
CA ARG A 179 -18.90 2.34 2.99
C ARG A 179 -19.21 2.23 4.48
N VAL A 180 -18.81 1.14 5.13
CA VAL A 180 -18.99 0.98 6.59
C VAL A 180 -18.10 1.95 7.36
N HIS A 181 -16.87 2.19 6.91
CA HIS A 181 -15.97 3.13 7.57
C HIS A 181 -16.34 4.59 7.28
N LEU A 182 -16.91 4.89 6.11
CA LEU A 182 -17.53 6.18 5.80
C LEU A 182 -18.70 6.54 6.72
N GLU A 183 -19.41 5.54 7.27
CA GLU A 183 -20.44 5.76 8.30
C GLU A 183 -19.86 6.13 9.68
N HIS A 184 -18.52 6.08 9.83
CA HIS A 184 -17.80 6.46 11.03
C HIS A 184 -17.10 7.82 10.84
N ASN A 185 -15.78 7.86 11.07
CA ASN A 185 -14.99 9.10 11.10
C ASN A 185 -14.01 9.22 9.93
N LEU A 186 -14.06 8.31 8.95
CA LEU A 186 -13.16 8.33 7.81
C LEU A 186 -13.25 9.68 7.08
N ASP A 187 -12.11 10.37 6.98
CA ASP A 187 -11.94 11.55 6.13
C ASP A 187 -11.30 11.10 4.80
N PRO A 188 -12.07 11.03 3.69
CA PRO A 188 -11.59 10.53 2.41
C PRO A 188 -10.30 11.18 1.94
N MET A 189 -9.41 10.35 1.39
CA MET A 189 -8.12 10.76 0.85
C MET A 189 -7.80 9.96 -0.40
N ALA A 190 -6.89 10.46 -1.24
CA ALA A 190 -6.48 9.78 -2.46
C ALA A 190 -5.02 9.31 -2.43
N ILE A 191 -4.79 8.15 -3.01
CA ILE A 191 -3.47 7.59 -3.28
C ILE A 191 -3.32 7.51 -4.80
N GLY A 192 -2.44 8.34 -5.35
CA GLY A 192 -2.14 8.37 -6.78
C GLY A 192 -0.96 9.28 -7.04
N ARG A 193 -0.34 9.14 -8.22
CA ARG A 193 0.84 9.93 -8.55
C ARG A 193 0.54 11.43 -8.70
N ALA A 194 -0.70 11.77 -9.05
CA ALA A 194 -1.18 13.13 -9.18
C ALA A 194 -1.48 13.80 -7.82
N SER A 195 -1.71 13.03 -6.75
CA SER A 195 -1.88 13.56 -5.39
C SER A 195 -0.53 13.71 -4.68
N LEU A 196 -0.51 14.35 -3.51
CA LEU A 196 0.68 14.38 -2.66
C LEU A 196 1.11 12.96 -2.25
N THR A 197 2.42 12.76 -2.02
CA THR A 197 2.93 11.47 -1.52
C THR A 197 2.33 11.15 -0.15
N LYS A 198 1.86 9.90 0.01
CA LYS A 198 1.16 9.42 1.20
C LYS A 198 2.02 8.48 2.03
N ILE A 199 1.89 8.54 3.34
CA ILE A 199 2.66 7.72 4.29
C ILE A 199 1.72 6.82 5.10
N ASN A 200 2.07 5.54 5.21
CA ASN A 200 1.35 4.58 6.02
C ASN A 200 2.08 4.29 7.35
N ALA A 201 1.34 4.24 8.45
CA ALA A 201 1.85 3.74 9.74
C ALA A 201 1.34 2.32 10.03
N ASN A 202 2.26 1.40 10.32
CA ASN A 202 1.90 0.04 10.74
C ASN A 202 1.76 -0.03 12.26
N MET A 203 0.66 -0.58 12.75
CA MET A 203 0.42 -0.89 14.16
C MET A 203 -0.10 -2.33 14.31
N GLY A 204 -0.39 -2.74 15.54
CA GLY A 204 -0.97 -4.04 15.80
C GLY A 204 -0.52 -4.66 17.12
N ALA A 205 -1.47 -5.31 17.78
CA ALA A 205 -1.25 -6.09 18.98
C ALA A 205 -0.51 -7.40 18.68
N SER A 206 0.42 -7.77 19.56
CA SER A 206 1.12 -9.03 19.49
C SER A 206 0.68 -9.94 20.64
N PRO A 207 0.81 -11.27 20.53
CA PRO A 207 0.51 -12.19 21.65
C PRO A 207 1.27 -11.89 22.95
N VAL A 208 2.31 -11.06 22.89
CA VAL A 208 3.21 -10.76 24.00
C VAL A 208 3.02 -9.32 24.55
N SER A 209 2.29 -8.45 23.85
CA SER A 209 2.13 -7.03 24.21
C SER A 209 1.01 -6.36 23.42
N SER A 210 0.31 -5.46 24.11
CA SER A 210 -0.73 -4.53 23.65
C SER A 210 -2.17 -5.05 23.70
N GLY A 211 -3.03 -4.26 24.35
CA GLY A 211 -4.50 -4.39 24.34
C GLY A 211 -5.14 -3.27 23.53
N THR A 212 -6.47 -3.27 23.42
CA THR A 212 -7.21 -2.32 22.58
C THR A 212 -6.89 -0.85 22.88
N ASP A 213 -6.77 -0.46 24.15
CA ASP A 213 -6.49 0.92 24.53
C ASP A 213 -5.12 1.41 24.04
N GLU A 214 -4.10 0.54 24.09
CA GLU A 214 -2.77 0.86 23.59
C GLU A 214 -2.74 0.99 22.06
N GLU A 215 -3.51 0.17 21.34
CA GLU A 215 -3.64 0.32 19.88
C GLU A 215 -4.39 1.60 19.49
N LEU A 216 -5.41 2.00 20.26
CA LEU A 216 -6.08 3.29 20.05
C LEU A 216 -5.15 4.48 20.34
N GLU A 217 -4.26 4.37 21.33
CA GLU A 217 -3.24 5.40 21.57
C GLU A 217 -2.26 5.50 20.40
N LYS A 218 -1.78 4.35 19.88
CA LYS A 218 -0.92 4.31 18.68
C LYS A 218 -1.60 4.92 17.46
N LEU A 219 -2.88 4.64 17.24
CA LEU A 219 -3.68 5.24 16.17
C LEU A 219 -3.68 6.77 16.27
N ARG A 220 -4.05 7.30 17.43
CA ARG A 220 -4.07 8.75 17.66
C ARG A 220 -2.69 9.37 17.48
N TRP A 221 -1.64 8.67 17.88
CA TRP A 221 -0.27 9.13 17.70
C TRP A 221 0.13 9.16 16.22
N ALA A 222 -0.22 8.12 15.46
CA ALA A 222 0.05 8.04 14.02
C ALA A 222 -0.65 9.18 13.27
N GLU A 223 -1.95 9.38 13.49
CA GLU A 223 -2.72 10.46 12.85
C GLU A 223 -2.18 11.85 13.25
N ARG A 224 -1.87 12.06 14.54
CA ARG A 224 -1.30 13.32 15.04
C ARG A 224 0.00 13.71 14.33
N TRP A 225 0.83 12.74 13.97
CA TRP A 225 2.12 12.96 13.30
C TRP A 225 2.04 12.81 11.77
N GLY A 226 0.83 12.74 11.20
CA GLY A 226 0.62 12.84 9.76
C GLY A 226 0.69 11.53 9.00
N ALA A 227 0.36 10.40 9.62
CA ALA A 227 0.08 9.19 8.86
C ALA A 227 -1.18 9.40 8.00
N ASP A 228 -1.08 9.15 6.70
CA ASP A 228 -2.18 9.27 5.74
C ASP A 228 -3.08 8.03 5.72
N THR A 229 -2.51 6.87 6.07
CA THR A 229 -3.22 5.61 6.27
C THR A 229 -2.60 4.86 7.43
N VAL A 230 -3.35 3.90 7.97
CA VAL A 230 -2.87 3.00 9.00
C VAL A 230 -3.13 1.55 8.58
N MET A 231 -2.23 0.64 8.95
CA MET A 231 -2.50 -0.79 8.86
C MET A 231 -2.55 -1.44 10.23
N ASP A 232 -3.62 -2.20 10.48
CA ASP A 232 -3.71 -3.12 11.61
C ASP A 232 -3.08 -4.47 11.21
N LEU A 233 -1.93 -4.76 11.80
CA LEU A 233 -1.17 -6.00 11.62
C LEU A 233 -1.24 -6.89 12.87
N SER A 234 -2.27 -6.73 13.70
CA SER A 234 -2.46 -7.47 14.94
C SER A 234 -2.50 -8.99 14.71
N THR A 235 -1.89 -9.74 15.63
CA THR A 235 -1.79 -11.21 15.56
C THR A 235 -2.09 -11.95 16.86
N GLY A 236 -2.55 -11.24 17.89
CA GLY A 236 -2.95 -11.83 19.17
C GLY A 236 -4.07 -11.04 19.84
N GLY A 237 -4.68 -11.64 20.87
CA GLY A 237 -5.83 -11.06 21.56
C GLY A 237 -7.15 -11.19 20.78
N ASP A 238 -8.14 -10.40 21.19
CA ASP A 238 -9.41 -10.26 20.47
C ASP A 238 -9.23 -9.28 19.30
N LEU A 239 -8.84 -9.83 18.15
CA LEU A 239 -8.57 -9.05 16.93
C LEU A 239 -9.80 -8.31 16.42
N ASP A 240 -10.98 -8.90 16.57
CA ASP A 240 -12.19 -8.33 16.01
C ASP A 240 -12.62 -7.12 16.82
N ALA A 241 -12.63 -7.25 18.16
CA ALA A 241 -12.92 -6.13 19.05
C ALA A 241 -11.88 -5.01 18.91
N CYS A 242 -10.59 -5.34 18.81
CA CYS A 242 -9.53 -4.36 18.63
C CYS A 242 -9.68 -3.58 17.31
N ARG A 243 -9.88 -4.30 16.20
CA ARG A 243 -10.02 -3.69 14.87
C ARG A 243 -11.29 -2.87 14.72
N GLU A 244 -12.40 -3.34 15.28
CA GLU A 244 -13.65 -2.57 15.35
C GLU A 244 -13.44 -1.25 16.12
N ALA A 245 -12.71 -1.29 17.24
CA ALA A 245 -12.38 -0.08 17.99
C ALA A 245 -11.50 0.88 17.16
N ILE A 246 -10.49 0.36 16.46
CA ILE A 246 -9.63 1.16 15.56
C ILE A 246 -10.48 1.83 14.47
N LEU A 247 -11.30 1.07 13.75
CA LEU A 247 -12.14 1.58 12.66
C LEU A 247 -13.12 2.68 13.12
N ARG A 248 -13.73 2.50 14.30
CA ARG A 248 -14.64 3.53 14.85
C ARG A 248 -13.94 4.83 15.25
N ASN A 249 -12.64 4.75 15.56
CA ASN A 249 -11.86 5.88 16.07
C ASN A 249 -10.90 6.48 15.04
N SER A 250 -10.78 5.87 13.85
CA SER A 250 -9.85 6.35 12.84
C SER A 250 -10.49 7.38 11.92
N THR A 251 -9.70 8.39 11.59
CA THR A 251 -10.04 9.37 10.54
C THR A 251 -9.34 9.06 9.22
N VAL A 252 -8.44 8.07 9.19
CA VAL A 252 -7.65 7.70 8.02
C VAL A 252 -8.00 6.27 7.57
N PRO A 253 -7.79 5.92 6.28
CA PRO A 253 -8.06 4.58 5.81
C PRO A 253 -7.29 3.50 6.58
N ILE A 254 -7.98 2.42 6.94
CA ILE A 254 -7.43 1.26 7.63
C ILE A 254 -7.22 0.11 6.65
N GLY A 255 -5.98 -0.37 6.60
CA GLY A 255 -5.61 -1.58 5.87
C GLY A 255 -5.34 -2.77 6.77
N THR A 256 -5.42 -3.97 6.19
CA THR A 256 -5.02 -5.21 6.86
C THR A 256 -4.25 -6.14 5.94
N VAL A 257 -3.67 -7.18 6.52
CA VAL A 257 -3.13 -8.35 5.82
C VAL A 257 -3.97 -9.57 6.22
N PRO A 258 -5.08 -9.87 5.52
CA PRO A 258 -6.09 -10.83 6.00
C PRO A 258 -5.55 -12.23 6.33
N ILE A 259 -4.51 -12.68 5.63
CA ILE A 259 -3.87 -13.99 5.89
C ILE A 259 -3.36 -14.13 7.33
N TYR A 260 -3.04 -13.03 8.02
CA TYR A 260 -2.62 -13.08 9.42
C TYR A 260 -3.77 -13.50 10.34
N SER A 261 -4.99 -13.05 10.07
CA SER A 261 -6.19 -13.47 10.80
C SER A 261 -6.61 -14.90 10.44
N MET A 262 -6.46 -15.29 9.17
CA MET A 262 -6.88 -16.62 8.68
C MET A 262 -6.14 -17.79 9.35
N ILE A 263 -4.93 -17.56 9.86
CA ILE A 263 -4.08 -18.59 10.48
C ILE A 263 -4.12 -18.58 12.01
N ILE A 264 -4.96 -17.75 12.62
CA ILE A 264 -5.09 -17.72 14.09
C ILE A 264 -5.94 -18.90 14.53
N GLY A 265 -5.40 -19.69 15.46
CA GLY A 265 -6.05 -20.91 15.93
C GLY A 265 -6.10 -22.04 14.89
N ARG A 266 -5.43 -21.89 13.74
CA ARG A 266 -5.42 -22.86 12.65
C ARG A 266 -4.00 -23.13 12.17
N LYS A 267 -3.74 -24.35 11.68
CA LYS A 267 -2.50 -24.61 10.94
C LYS A 267 -2.61 -23.95 9.57
N LEU A 268 -1.50 -23.42 9.08
CA LEU A 268 -1.43 -22.83 7.75
C LEU A 268 -1.89 -23.84 6.68
N GLU A 269 -1.55 -25.11 6.85
CA GLU A 269 -1.88 -26.19 5.92
C GLU A 269 -3.40 -26.42 5.80
N ASP A 270 -4.19 -26.03 6.81
CA ASP A 270 -5.65 -26.17 6.80
C ASP A 270 -6.35 -24.94 6.20
N LEU A 271 -5.61 -24.01 5.58
CA LEU A 271 -6.18 -22.84 4.91
C LEU A 271 -6.85 -23.26 3.60
N ASP A 272 -8.13 -22.96 3.47
CA ASP A 272 -8.97 -23.27 2.30
C ASP A 272 -9.69 -22.03 1.76
N ASP A 273 -10.29 -22.20 0.58
CA ASP A 273 -10.96 -21.15 -0.18
C ASP A 273 -12.16 -20.54 0.60
N GLU A 274 -12.91 -21.37 1.34
CA GLU A 274 -14.04 -20.92 2.18
C GLU A 274 -13.57 -19.98 3.29
N THR A 275 -12.49 -20.34 3.99
CA THR A 275 -11.93 -19.53 5.08
C THR A 275 -11.37 -18.22 4.58
N ILE A 276 -10.72 -18.23 3.41
CA ILE A 276 -10.21 -17.02 2.77
C ILE A 276 -11.35 -16.06 2.49
N LEU A 277 -12.40 -16.51 1.80
CA LEU A 277 -13.55 -15.68 1.45
C LEU A 277 -14.32 -15.22 2.68
N ALA A 278 -14.56 -16.10 3.65
CA ALA A 278 -15.25 -15.76 4.90
C ALA A 278 -14.50 -14.68 5.68
N THR A 279 -13.16 -14.78 5.76
CA THR A 279 -12.35 -13.76 6.45
C THR A 279 -12.39 -12.43 5.71
N LEU A 280 -12.22 -12.41 4.38
CA LEU A 280 -12.30 -11.19 3.59
C LEU A 280 -13.66 -10.50 3.74
N GLN A 281 -14.76 -11.27 3.66
CA GLN A 281 -16.11 -10.75 3.85
C GLN A 281 -16.32 -10.20 5.26
N HIS A 282 -15.80 -10.89 6.29
CA HIS A 282 -15.88 -10.43 7.68
C HIS A 282 -15.17 -9.10 7.87
N GLN A 283 -13.93 -8.98 7.40
CA GLN A 283 -13.18 -7.73 7.53
C GLN A 283 -13.79 -6.58 6.70
N ALA A 284 -14.34 -6.88 5.53
CA ALA A 284 -15.03 -5.90 4.70
C ALA A 284 -16.29 -5.37 5.39
N LYS A 285 -17.05 -6.23 6.09
CA LYS A 285 -18.22 -5.84 6.90
C LYS A 285 -17.87 -4.98 8.12
N GLN A 286 -16.66 -5.11 8.65
CA GLN A 286 -16.19 -4.23 9.73
C GLN A 286 -15.82 -2.84 9.22
N GLY A 287 -15.45 -2.70 7.95
CA GLY A 287 -15.06 -1.42 7.37
C GLY A 287 -13.60 -1.30 6.97
N VAL A 288 -12.83 -2.39 6.89
CA VAL A 288 -11.45 -2.31 6.36
C VAL A 288 -11.47 -1.75 4.93
N ASP A 289 -10.66 -0.73 4.67
CA ASP A 289 -10.66 0.03 3.41
C ASP A 289 -9.84 -0.62 2.30
N TYR A 290 -8.77 -1.34 2.68
CA TYR A 290 -7.94 -2.05 1.72
C TYR A 290 -7.30 -3.31 2.30
N PHE A 291 -7.11 -4.30 1.43
CA PHE A 291 -6.46 -5.57 1.78
C PHE A 291 -5.14 -5.71 1.06
N THR A 292 -4.10 -6.06 1.81
CA THR A 292 -2.85 -6.56 1.22
C THR A 292 -2.98 -8.04 0.94
N ILE A 293 -3.28 -8.38 -0.32
CA ILE A 293 -3.43 -9.75 -0.80
C ILE A 293 -2.19 -10.14 -1.62
N HIS A 294 -1.56 -11.25 -1.25
CA HIS A 294 -0.31 -11.72 -1.85
C HIS A 294 -0.56 -12.68 -3.03
N ALA A 295 -1.48 -12.33 -3.94
CA ALA A 295 -1.85 -13.16 -5.09
C ALA A 295 -0.74 -13.28 -6.15
N GLY A 296 0.20 -12.33 -6.19
CA GLY A 296 1.33 -12.35 -7.13
C GLY A 296 2.46 -13.34 -6.78
N VAL A 297 2.39 -14.02 -5.64
CA VAL A 297 3.34 -15.09 -5.28
C VAL A 297 2.87 -16.38 -5.94
N LEU A 298 3.39 -16.69 -7.12
CA LEU A 298 3.00 -17.87 -7.88
C LEU A 298 3.95 -19.04 -7.61
N GLN A 299 3.46 -20.26 -7.79
CA GLN A 299 4.24 -21.49 -7.61
C GLN A 299 5.52 -21.48 -8.49
N GLU A 300 5.41 -20.98 -9.71
CA GLU A 300 6.50 -20.87 -10.69
C GLU A 300 7.58 -19.88 -10.24
N HIS A 301 7.24 -18.94 -9.33
CA HIS A 301 8.18 -17.95 -8.81
C HIS A 301 9.09 -18.50 -7.70
N LEU A 302 8.74 -19.63 -7.09
CA LEU A 302 9.46 -20.18 -5.93
C LEU A 302 10.91 -20.56 -6.25
N GLN A 303 11.21 -20.93 -7.50
CA GLN A 303 12.59 -21.23 -7.92
C GLN A 303 13.51 -20.00 -7.86
N TYR A 304 12.98 -18.80 -8.11
CA TYR A 304 13.77 -17.56 -8.17
C TYR A 304 14.15 -17.02 -6.79
N VAL A 305 13.56 -17.54 -5.71
CA VAL A 305 13.88 -17.13 -4.33
C VAL A 305 14.91 -18.02 -3.65
N ARG A 306 15.20 -19.20 -4.22
CA ARG A 306 16.09 -20.22 -3.61
C ARG A 306 17.49 -19.67 -3.31
N ASP A 307 18.05 -18.93 -4.26
CA ASP A 307 19.44 -18.48 -4.22
C ASP A 307 19.57 -17.04 -3.66
N ARG A 308 18.48 -16.47 -3.11
CA ARG A 308 18.52 -15.14 -2.46
C ARG A 308 19.19 -15.24 -1.09
N LEU A 309 20.08 -14.29 -0.82
CA LEU A 309 20.81 -14.18 0.46
C LEU A 309 19.89 -14.19 1.70
N ILE A 310 18.74 -13.52 1.62
CA ILE A 310 17.78 -13.37 2.73
C ILE A 310 16.40 -14.01 2.44
N GLY A 311 16.30 -14.83 1.39
CA GLY A 311 15.07 -15.55 1.04
C GLY A 311 13.83 -14.67 0.85
N ILE A 312 12.70 -15.11 1.40
CA ILE A 312 11.42 -14.38 1.41
C ILE A 312 11.27 -13.65 2.75
N VAL A 313 11.32 -12.32 2.71
CA VAL A 313 11.18 -11.46 3.91
C VAL A 313 9.75 -10.97 4.15
N SER A 314 8.87 -11.10 3.16
CA SER A 314 7.43 -10.86 3.37
C SER A 314 6.85 -12.02 4.17
N ARG A 315 6.25 -11.73 5.33
CA ARG A 315 5.56 -12.72 6.16
C ARG A 315 4.36 -13.34 5.43
N GLY A 316 3.50 -12.52 4.81
CA GLY A 316 2.36 -13.04 4.03
C GLY A 316 2.82 -13.90 2.85
N GLY A 317 3.85 -13.45 2.13
CA GLY A 317 4.42 -14.21 1.01
C GLY A 317 5.07 -15.53 1.43
N SER A 318 5.76 -15.58 2.57
CA SER A 318 6.39 -16.81 3.06
C SER A 318 5.38 -17.83 3.57
N LEU A 319 4.26 -17.38 4.15
CA LEU A 319 3.12 -18.23 4.50
C LEU A 319 2.53 -18.90 3.25
N LEU A 320 2.23 -18.14 2.20
CA LEU A 320 1.68 -18.72 0.96
C LEU A 320 2.69 -19.61 0.24
N ALA A 321 3.97 -19.25 0.23
CA ALA A 321 5.02 -20.11 -0.32
C ALA A 321 5.08 -21.47 0.40
N LYS A 322 5.01 -21.47 1.73
CA LYS A 322 4.94 -22.71 2.52
C LYS A 322 3.67 -23.50 2.21
N TRP A 323 2.52 -22.85 2.13
CA TRP A 323 1.25 -23.50 1.77
C TRP A 323 1.35 -24.21 0.42
N MET A 324 1.89 -23.55 -0.61
CA MET A 324 2.08 -24.13 -1.95
C MET A 324 3.03 -25.32 -1.95
N ILE A 325 4.12 -25.25 -1.19
CA ILE A 325 5.10 -26.36 -1.08
C ILE A 325 4.46 -27.59 -0.43
N VAL A 326 3.64 -27.39 0.61
CA VAL A 326 2.97 -28.50 1.30
C VAL A 326 1.93 -29.18 0.41
N HIS A 327 1.13 -28.39 -0.31
CA HIS A 327 0.03 -28.93 -1.12
C HIS A 327 0.45 -29.30 -2.55
N ASN A 328 1.62 -28.86 -3.00
CA ASN A 328 2.05 -28.91 -4.40
C ASN A 328 0.98 -28.34 -5.35
N GLN A 329 0.44 -27.17 -4.99
CA GLN A 329 -0.64 -26.48 -5.72
C GLN A 329 -0.33 -25.00 -5.90
N GLN A 330 -1.00 -24.38 -6.87
CA GLN A 330 -0.92 -22.93 -7.08
C GLN A 330 -1.56 -22.16 -5.91
N ASN A 331 -1.03 -20.96 -5.65
CA ASN A 331 -1.46 -20.04 -4.61
C ASN A 331 -2.98 -19.88 -4.59
N PRO A 332 -3.66 -20.16 -3.46
CA PRO A 332 -5.11 -20.07 -3.38
C PRO A 332 -5.61 -18.64 -3.62
N MET A 333 -4.84 -17.63 -3.22
CA MET A 333 -5.17 -16.22 -3.45
C MET A 333 -5.10 -15.80 -4.93
N TYR A 334 -4.44 -16.59 -5.78
CA TYR A 334 -4.39 -16.38 -7.23
C TYR A 334 -5.51 -17.11 -7.96
N ARG A 335 -5.89 -18.31 -7.47
CA ARG A 335 -6.89 -19.16 -8.12
C ARG A 335 -8.33 -18.71 -7.85
N LEU A 336 -8.59 -18.16 -6.65
CA LEU A 336 -9.88 -17.61 -6.23
C LEU A 336 -10.25 -16.37 -7.05
#